data_AF-A0AAN7TB57-F1
#
_entry.id   AF-A0AAN7TB57-F1
#
_cell.length_a   1.000
_cell.length_b   1.000
_cell.length_c   1.000
_cell.angle_alpha   90.00
_cell.angle_beta   90.00
_cell.angle_gamma   90.00
#
_symmetry.space_group_name_H-M   'P 1'
#
loop_
_entity.id
_entity.type
_entity.pdbx_description
1 polymer ?
#
loop_
_entity_poly.entity_id
_entity_poly.type
_entity_poly.pdbx_seq_one_letter_code
_entity_poly.pdbx_strand_id
1 'polypeptide(L)'
;MTETQTIVSPALLHRPETIDANGKLRTPHGDVQTNRGKSVADIEAHSEESEPLSSWQARSGIERSNQIRLVKLAHMRYQHPDISKITEFLKDFGMQVAQQSEDGAKVWFRGYGMDQYVYYAQKGPEKMFLGGTFEVESMIDLEKATQLPGASSIEEMMDAPGGGYIVTIQDPEGFPINLMHGQTLRRKDEFPPKIILNDETDKPRVRKFNRFTPGPAAVHKLGHYGLCVQNFEEQLKWYTRNFNLAPTDFLFVTLPKPNIDQQDGVQRLTKDVAVFAHIDRGAEPVDHHTFFMSANPTSHVHHCSFEVHDYDTQHLGHQWLARQGYNNVWGIGRHILGSQIFDYWWDTAGNMIEHYADGDLVTMETPVTWGLAGNESLAIWGPKVPESFLQ
;
A
#
# COMPACT_ATOMS: atom_id res chain seq x y z
N MET A 1 -8.18 -40.07 -30.01
CA MET A 1 -6.89 -40.76 -29.91
C MET A 1 -6.11 -40.33 -31.14
N THR A 2 -5.08 -39.49 -31.07
CA THR A 2 -3.95 -39.49 -30.12
C THR A 2 -3.44 -38.07 -29.88
N GLU A 3 -3.08 -37.86 -28.61
CA GLU A 3 -2.45 -36.73 -27.94
C GLU A 3 -1.36 -35.98 -28.74
N THR A 4 -1.48 -34.66 -28.80
CA THR A 4 -0.35 -33.75 -28.96
C THR A 4 0.15 -33.36 -27.58
N GLN A 5 1.29 -33.91 -27.16
CA GLN A 5 1.98 -33.51 -25.93
C GLN A 5 2.52 -32.07 -26.09
N THR A 6 1.92 -31.14 -25.36
CA THR A 6 2.51 -29.83 -25.09
C THR A 6 3.64 -30.04 -24.09
N ILE A 7 4.89 -29.80 -24.50
CA ILE A 7 6.05 -29.80 -23.62
C ILE A 7 5.93 -28.55 -22.74
N VAL A 8 5.38 -28.73 -21.54
CA VAL A 8 5.41 -27.73 -20.46
C VAL A 8 6.79 -27.80 -19.82
N SER A 9 7.55 -26.72 -19.92
CA SER A 9 8.83 -26.56 -19.21
C SER A 9 8.55 -26.39 -17.71
N PRO A 10 9.05 -27.26 -16.82
CA PRO A 10 8.86 -27.10 -15.39
C PRO A 10 9.98 -26.21 -14.83
N ALA A 11 9.75 -24.91 -14.78
CA ALA A 11 10.51 -24.00 -13.93
C ALA A 11 9.64 -23.60 -12.73
N LEU A 12 9.39 -24.58 -11.87
CA LEU A 12 8.99 -24.39 -10.47
C LEU A 12 10.27 -24.33 -9.62
N LEU A 13 10.18 -23.69 -8.45
CA LEU A 13 11.16 -23.58 -7.34
C LEU A 13 11.95 -22.25 -7.38
N HIS A 14 12.03 -21.43 -6.34
CA HIS A 14 11.70 -21.52 -4.91
C HIS A 14 11.73 -20.11 -4.34
N ARG A 15 11.00 -19.88 -3.22
CA ARG A 15 11.29 -18.86 -2.17
C ARG A 15 12.81 -18.75 -1.92
N PRO A 16 13.31 -17.80 -1.12
CA PRO A 16 14.58 -18.03 -0.43
C PRO A 16 14.44 -19.15 0.64
N GLU A 17 13.83 -20.27 0.29
CA GLU A 17 14.08 -21.61 0.80
C GLU A 17 14.87 -22.34 -0.29
N THR A 18 16.17 -22.12 -0.32
CA THR A 18 17.07 -22.72 -1.31
C THR A 18 17.34 -24.20 -0.97
N ILE A 19 16.33 -25.05 -0.93
CA ILE A 19 16.55 -26.50 -0.89
C ILE A 19 16.95 -26.92 -2.32
N ASP A 20 18.22 -27.26 -2.53
CA ASP A 20 18.65 -27.79 -3.83
C ASP A 20 18.02 -29.18 -4.10
N ALA A 21 18.14 -29.69 -5.32
CA ALA A 21 17.56 -30.98 -5.74
C ALA A 21 18.01 -32.20 -4.90
N ASN A 22 18.96 -32.03 -3.96
CA ASN A 22 19.42 -33.04 -3.02
C ASN A 22 18.92 -32.79 -1.57
N GLY A 23 18.02 -31.84 -1.34
CA GLY A 23 17.48 -31.55 -0.01
C GLY A 23 18.33 -30.62 0.85
N LYS A 24 19.33 -29.91 0.28
CA LYS A 24 20.27 -29.08 1.07
C LYS A 24 19.95 -27.59 0.93
N LEU A 25 19.72 -26.91 2.06
CA LEU A 25 19.43 -25.48 2.12
C LEU A 25 20.70 -24.66 1.80
N ARG A 26 20.74 -23.92 0.69
CA ARG A 26 21.88 -23.11 0.24
C ARG A 26 21.60 -21.61 0.42
N THR A 27 21.85 -21.06 1.59
CA THR A 27 21.68 -19.61 1.77
C THR A 27 22.73 -18.83 0.98
N PRO A 28 22.47 -17.58 0.54
CA PRO A 28 23.47 -16.73 -0.12
C PRO A 28 24.76 -16.52 0.70
N HIS A 29 24.72 -16.85 1.99
CA HIS A 29 25.81 -16.64 2.97
C HIS A 29 26.56 -17.93 3.34
N GLY A 30 26.41 -19.02 2.59
CA GLY A 30 27.07 -20.30 2.88
C GLY A 30 26.20 -21.24 3.74
N ASP A 31 26.82 -21.87 4.74
CA ASP A 31 26.13 -22.79 5.65
C ASP A 31 24.99 -22.09 6.40
N VAL A 32 23.88 -22.80 6.59
CA VAL A 32 22.70 -22.30 7.31
C VAL A 32 23.09 -21.78 8.69
N GLN A 33 22.94 -20.47 8.89
CA GLN A 33 23.14 -19.82 10.19
C GLN A 33 21.80 -19.67 10.93
N THR A 34 21.86 -19.52 12.24
CA THR A 34 20.69 -19.15 13.04
C THR A 34 20.20 -17.75 12.64
N ASN A 35 18.91 -17.60 12.34
CA ASN A 35 18.30 -16.29 12.07
C ASN A 35 18.34 -15.41 13.32
N ARG A 36 18.85 -14.19 13.16
CA ARG A 36 18.87 -13.13 14.19
C ARG A 36 18.45 -11.83 13.49
N GLY A 37 17.15 -11.59 13.43
CA GLY A 37 16.61 -10.36 12.84
C GLY A 37 17.21 -9.12 13.50
N LYS A 38 17.28 -8.01 12.75
CA LYS A 38 17.78 -6.72 13.22
C LYS A 38 17.14 -5.60 12.41
N SER A 39 16.99 -4.43 13.02
CA SER A 39 16.81 -3.19 12.26
C SER A 39 18.13 -2.81 11.61
N VAL A 40 18.08 -2.34 10.37
CA VAL A 40 19.23 -1.84 9.62
C VAL A 40 18.90 -0.45 9.09
N ALA A 41 19.93 0.33 8.73
CA ALA A 41 19.71 1.60 8.05
C ALA A 41 19.11 1.34 6.65
N ASP A 42 18.38 2.31 6.10
CA ASP A 42 17.85 2.27 4.74
C ASP A 42 18.94 1.90 3.72
N ILE A 43 20.09 2.59 3.74
CA ILE A 43 21.23 2.31 2.86
C ILE A 43 21.78 0.86 2.96
N GLU A 44 21.54 0.15 4.05
CA GLU A 44 21.93 -1.26 4.24
C GLU A 44 20.80 -2.23 3.84
N ALA A 45 19.54 -1.79 3.88
CA ALA A 45 18.37 -2.61 3.60
C ALA A 45 18.21 -2.93 2.10
N HIS A 46 18.78 -2.11 1.22
CA HIS A 46 18.54 -2.15 -0.22
C HIS A 46 19.66 -2.84 -1.02
N SER A 47 19.34 -3.20 -2.27
CA SER A 47 20.27 -3.82 -3.22
C SER A 47 21.42 -2.87 -3.61
N GLU A 48 22.45 -3.37 -4.31
CA GLU A 48 23.56 -2.55 -4.83
C GLU A 48 23.10 -1.39 -5.75
N GLU A 49 21.85 -1.40 -6.23
CA GLU A 49 21.28 -0.39 -7.13
C GLU A 49 20.36 0.59 -6.39
N SER A 50 20.91 1.76 -6.05
CA SER A 50 20.15 2.89 -5.50
C SER A 50 20.73 4.23 -5.99
N GLU A 51 19.93 5.30 -5.88
CA GLU A 51 20.40 6.66 -6.13
C GLU A 51 19.71 7.66 -5.19
N PRO A 52 20.32 8.84 -4.90
CA PRO A 52 19.64 9.88 -4.14
C PRO A 52 18.34 10.32 -4.81
N LEU A 53 17.28 10.55 -4.02
CA LEU A 53 15.99 11.03 -4.53
C LEU A 53 16.12 12.32 -5.35
N SER A 54 16.99 13.24 -4.95
CA SER A 54 17.26 14.48 -5.69
C SER A 54 17.84 14.23 -7.09
N SER A 55 18.68 13.20 -7.25
CA SER A 55 19.21 12.78 -8.55
C SER A 55 18.10 12.20 -9.43
N TRP A 56 17.24 11.34 -8.87
CA TRP A 56 16.06 10.80 -9.55
C TRP A 56 15.11 11.90 -10.03
N GLN A 57 14.83 12.88 -9.15
CA GLN A 57 13.95 14.02 -9.45
C GLN A 57 14.53 14.87 -10.58
N ALA A 58 15.83 15.17 -10.54
CA ALA A 58 16.50 15.95 -11.57
C ALA A 58 16.45 15.27 -12.95
N ARG A 59 16.79 13.97 -13.04
CA ARG A 59 16.76 13.24 -14.31
C ARG A 59 15.35 13.02 -14.86
N SER A 60 14.35 12.93 -13.97
CA SER A 60 12.94 12.77 -14.37
C SER A 60 12.26 14.11 -14.75
N GLY A 61 12.97 15.22 -14.58
CA GLY A 61 12.49 16.57 -14.89
C GLY A 61 11.39 17.02 -13.92
N ILE A 62 11.52 16.69 -12.64
CA ILE A 62 10.53 17.04 -11.62
C ILE A 62 10.72 18.51 -11.21
N GLU A 63 9.73 19.35 -11.52
CA GLU A 63 9.66 20.74 -11.06
C GLU A 63 8.75 20.85 -9.83
N ARG A 64 9.35 20.76 -8.63
CA ARG A 64 8.60 20.71 -7.36
C ARG A 64 7.69 21.93 -7.11
N SER A 65 7.98 23.07 -7.73
CA SER A 65 7.12 24.28 -7.68
C SER A 65 5.78 24.09 -8.40
N ASN A 66 5.75 23.22 -9.42
CA ASN A 66 4.56 22.97 -10.23
C ASN A 66 3.68 21.86 -9.64
N GLN A 67 4.24 21.04 -8.76
CA GLN A 67 3.49 20.00 -8.06
C GLN A 67 2.43 20.61 -7.13
N ILE A 68 1.30 19.93 -7.07
CA ILE A 68 0.28 20.04 -6.03
C ILE A 68 0.86 19.39 -4.77
N ARG A 69 0.81 20.11 -3.65
CA ARG A 69 1.43 19.67 -2.40
C ARG A 69 0.46 18.82 -1.58
N LEU A 70 0.62 17.50 -1.67
CA LEU A 70 -0.05 16.53 -0.82
C LEU A 70 0.55 16.57 0.60
N VAL A 71 -0.31 16.33 1.58
CA VAL A 71 0.04 16.24 3.01
C VAL A 71 -0.05 14.80 3.48
N LYS A 72 -1.18 14.12 3.22
CA LYS A 72 -1.42 12.73 3.58
C LYS A 72 -2.53 12.13 2.73
N LEU A 73 -2.61 10.80 2.69
CA LEU A 73 -3.80 10.08 2.23
C LEU A 73 -4.83 10.04 3.38
N ALA A 74 -6.00 10.63 3.16
CA ALA A 74 -7.01 10.82 4.19
C ALA A 74 -8.03 9.68 4.22
N HIS A 75 -8.62 9.35 3.07
CA HIS A 75 -9.64 8.31 2.99
C HIS A 75 -9.76 7.66 1.61
N MET A 76 -10.30 6.45 1.61
CA MET A 76 -10.62 5.72 0.39
C MET A 76 -12.10 5.85 0.05
N ARG A 77 -12.47 5.94 -1.23
CA ARG A 77 -13.86 6.07 -1.66
C ARG A 77 -14.28 4.91 -2.56
N TYR A 78 -15.38 4.25 -2.21
CA TYR A 78 -15.95 3.15 -2.98
C TYR A 78 -17.45 3.21 -3.10
N GLN A 79 -17.96 2.68 -4.21
CA GLN A 79 -19.35 2.33 -4.38
C GLN A 79 -19.57 0.84 -4.11
N HIS A 80 -20.64 0.52 -3.41
CA HIS A 80 -21.04 -0.83 -3.04
C HIS A 80 -22.47 -1.16 -3.47
N PRO A 81 -22.72 -2.34 -4.05
CA PRO A 81 -24.07 -2.84 -4.34
C PRO A 81 -24.94 -3.00 -3.09
N ASP A 82 -24.32 -3.43 -1.98
CA ASP A 82 -24.99 -3.71 -0.71
C ASP A 82 -24.29 -2.96 0.43
N ILE A 83 -24.80 -1.75 0.71
CA ILE A 83 -24.24 -0.87 1.74
C ILE A 83 -24.32 -1.50 3.15
N SER A 84 -25.31 -2.36 3.40
CA SER A 84 -25.48 -3.01 4.70
C SER A 84 -24.40 -4.07 4.94
N LYS A 85 -24.14 -4.92 3.93
CA LYS A 85 -23.10 -5.94 4.02
C LYS A 85 -21.71 -5.35 4.17
N ILE A 86 -21.37 -4.32 3.38
CA ILE A 86 -20.07 -3.67 3.54
C ILE A 86 -19.96 -2.96 4.90
N THR A 87 -21.05 -2.40 5.42
CA THR A 87 -21.06 -1.78 6.76
C THR A 87 -20.76 -2.80 7.86
N GLU A 88 -21.31 -4.01 7.77
CA GLU A 88 -21.01 -5.11 8.69
C GLU A 88 -19.54 -5.53 8.58
N PHE A 89 -19.07 -5.80 7.36
CA PHE A 89 -17.67 -6.14 7.10
C PHE A 89 -16.70 -5.09 7.65
N LEU A 90 -16.91 -3.80 7.37
CA LEU A 90 -16.00 -2.75 7.82
C LEU A 90 -15.99 -2.59 9.36
N LYS A 91 -17.07 -2.95 10.05
CA LYS A 91 -17.08 -3.03 11.53
C LYS A 91 -16.26 -4.21 12.03
N ASP A 92 -16.41 -5.38 11.41
CA ASP A 92 -15.62 -6.57 11.74
C ASP A 92 -14.14 -6.44 11.35
N PHE A 93 -13.86 -5.62 10.33
CA PHE A 93 -12.53 -5.18 9.95
C PHE A 93 -11.94 -4.16 10.94
N GLY A 94 -12.75 -3.58 11.83
CA GLY A 94 -12.28 -2.73 12.93
C GLY A 94 -12.45 -1.24 12.72
N MET A 95 -13.31 -0.82 11.79
CA MET A 95 -13.74 0.58 11.64
C MET A 95 -15.03 0.86 12.41
N GLN A 96 -15.32 2.14 12.62
CA GLN A 96 -16.55 2.62 13.26
C GLN A 96 -17.32 3.54 12.32
N VAL A 97 -18.65 3.50 12.33
CA VAL A 97 -19.46 4.48 11.58
C VAL A 97 -19.27 5.85 12.21
N ALA A 98 -18.76 6.80 11.43
CA ALA A 98 -18.64 8.20 11.80
C ALA A 98 -19.96 8.93 11.56
N GLN A 99 -20.56 8.71 10.38
CA GLN A 99 -21.84 9.30 9.99
C GLN A 99 -22.50 8.45 8.89
N GLN A 100 -23.81 8.60 8.75
CA GLN A 100 -24.60 8.09 7.64
C GLN A 100 -25.48 9.23 7.11
N SER A 101 -25.65 9.32 5.79
CA SER A 101 -26.56 10.31 5.19
C SER A 101 -28.02 10.04 5.55
N GLU A 102 -28.87 11.06 5.49
CA GLU A 102 -30.30 10.92 5.85
C GLU A 102 -31.03 9.85 5.05
N ASP A 103 -30.69 9.69 3.77
CA ASP A 103 -31.24 8.67 2.87
C ASP A 103 -30.59 7.29 3.03
N GLY A 104 -29.56 7.17 3.88
CA GLY A 104 -28.79 5.96 4.10
C GLY A 104 -27.90 5.54 2.93
N ALA A 105 -27.80 6.34 1.87
CA ALA A 105 -27.05 5.99 0.67
C ALA A 105 -25.53 6.19 0.82
N LYS A 106 -25.07 7.01 1.77
CA LYS A 106 -23.66 7.28 2.04
C LYS A 106 -23.34 6.96 3.49
N VAL A 107 -22.20 6.31 3.72
CA VAL A 107 -21.68 5.99 5.06
C VAL A 107 -20.21 6.33 5.13
N TRP A 108 -19.82 7.06 6.17
CA TRP A 108 -18.44 7.41 6.46
C TRP A 108 -17.96 6.57 7.63
N PHE A 109 -16.80 5.93 7.49
CA PHE A 109 -16.20 5.07 8.52
C PHE A 109 -14.86 5.63 8.97
N ARG A 110 -14.61 5.61 10.28
CA ARG A 110 -13.42 6.14 10.91
C ARG A 110 -12.64 5.06 11.67
N GLY A 111 -11.35 5.31 11.80
CA GLY A 111 -10.51 4.67 12.81
C GLY A 111 -10.57 5.38 14.16
N TYR A 112 -9.65 5.02 15.06
CA TYR A 112 -9.43 5.69 16.34
C TYR A 112 -8.53 6.93 16.24
N GLY A 113 -7.94 7.19 15.06
CA GLY A 113 -7.12 8.37 14.76
C GLY A 113 -7.89 9.70 14.75
N MET A 114 -7.21 10.73 14.24
CA MET A 114 -7.71 12.12 14.19
C MET A 114 -8.53 12.45 12.94
N ASP A 115 -8.47 11.59 11.92
CA ASP A 115 -9.26 11.76 10.70
C ASP A 115 -10.75 11.62 10.99
N GLN A 116 -11.57 12.42 10.31
CA GLN A 116 -13.02 12.34 10.43
C GLN A 116 -13.55 10.98 9.97
N TYR A 117 -12.93 10.45 8.92
CA TYR A 117 -13.19 9.14 8.36
C TYR A 117 -12.00 8.72 7.48
N VAL A 118 -11.80 7.41 7.35
CA VAL A 118 -10.74 6.76 6.55
C VAL A 118 -11.33 5.98 5.37
N TYR A 119 -12.64 5.74 5.38
CA TYR A 119 -13.36 5.06 4.31
C TYR A 119 -14.72 5.72 4.07
N TYR A 120 -15.04 5.97 2.81
CA TYR A 120 -16.33 6.43 2.33
C TYR A 120 -16.97 5.34 1.48
N ALA A 121 -18.17 4.92 1.86
CA ALA A 121 -18.98 3.98 1.09
C ALA A 121 -20.23 4.70 0.58
N GLN A 122 -20.51 4.58 -0.72
CA GLN A 122 -21.81 4.95 -1.27
C GLN A 122 -22.52 3.75 -1.87
N LYS A 123 -23.85 3.75 -1.80
CA LYS A 123 -24.68 2.75 -2.45
C LYS A 123 -24.76 3.04 -3.95
N GLY A 124 -24.68 1.99 -4.75
CA GLY A 124 -24.98 2.04 -6.18
C GLY A 124 -25.28 0.66 -6.73
N PRO A 125 -25.59 0.51 -8.02
CA PRO A 125 -25.95 -0.78 -8.60
C PRO A 125 -24.76 -1.75 -8.71
N GLU A 126 -23.55 -1.21 -8.89
CA GLU A 126 -22.33 -1.98 -9.13
C GLU A 126 -21.19 -1.50 -8.23
N LYS A 127 -20.18 -2.37 -8.03
CA LYS A 127 -18.94 -1.98 -7.37
C LYS A 127 -18.19 -0.98 -8.24
N MET A 128 -17.76 0.14 -7.68
CA MET A 128 -16.89 1.09 -8.38
C MET A 128 -15.84 1.66 -7.44
N PHE A 129 -14.63 1.84 -7.96
CA PHE A 129 -13.59 2.61 -7.31
C PHE A 129 -13.84 4.10 -7.58
N LEU A 130 -13.94 4.90 -6.52
CA LEU A 130 -14.22 6.34 -6.59
C LEU A 130 -13.00 7.19 -6.19
N GLY A 131 -11.84 6.55 -6.01
CA GLY A 131 -10.57 7.21 -5.80
C GLY A 131 -10.06 7.20 -4.37
N GLY A 132 -8.73 7.23 -4.24
CA GLY A 132 -8.08 7.66 -3.01
C GLY A 132 -8.26 9.17 -2.84
N THR A 133 -8.29 9.65 -1.59
CA THR A 133 -8.45 11.07 -1.29
C THR A 133 -7.28 11.58 -0.49
N PHE A 134 -6.51 12.49 -1.07
CA PHE A 134 -5.38 13.13 -0.42
C PHE A 134 -5.77 14.50 0.15
N GLU A 135 -5.27 14.81 1.34
CA GLU A 135 -5.28 16.18 1.85
C GLU A 135 -4.18 16.99 1.16
N VAL A 136 -4.49 18.20 0.71
CA VAL A 136 -3.52 19.15 0.15
C VAL A 136 -3.24 20.30 1.10
N GLU A 137 -2.06 20.92 0.98
CA GLU A 137 -1.60 21.98 1.88
C GLU A 137 -2.51 23.21 1.90
N SER A 138 -3.14 23.54 0.77
CA SER A 138 -3.86 24.81 0.64
C SER A 138 -5.01 24.75 -0.37
N MET A 139 -5.90 25.75 -0.30
CA MET A 139 -6.88 26.00 -1.38
C MET A 139 -6.21 26.29 -2.72
N ILE A 140 -5.00 26.87 -2.73
CA ILE A 140 -4.24 27.11 -3.97
C ILE A 140 -3.88 25.78 -4.64
N ASP A 141 -3.59 24.74 -3.87
CA ASP A 141 -3.33 23.40 -4.42
C ASP A 141 -4.59 22.78 -5.04
N LEU A 142 -5.78 23.02 -4.46
CA LEU A 142 -7.04 22.65 -5.11
C LEU A 142 -7.29 23.44 -6.39
N GLU A 143 -7.00 24.75 -6.40
CA GLU A 143 -7.10 25.57 -7.60
C GLU A 143 -6.17 25.07 -8.71
N LYS A 144 -4.91 24.74 -8.38
CA LYS A 144 -3.97 24.10 -9.32
C LYS A 144 -4.55 22.79 -9.87
N ALA A 145 -5.15 21.97 -9.00
CA ALA A 145 -5.76 20.71 -9.39
C ALA A 145 -6.87 20.86 -10.43
N THR A 146 -7.70 21.91 -10.32
CA THR A 146 -8.75 22.18 -11.32
C THR A 146 -8.23 22.47 -12.72
N GLN A 147 -6.94 22.79 -12.86
CA GLN A 147 -6.30 23.06 -14.16
C GLN A 147 -5.83 21.77 -14.85
N LEU A 148 -5.86 20.62 -14.16
CA LEU A 148 -5.51 19.34 -14.77
C LEU A 148 -6.65 18.82 -15.67
N PRO A 149 -6.31 18.17 -16.81
CA PRO A 149 -7.33 17.57 -17.68
C PRO A 149 -8.21 16.58 -16.92
N GLY A 150 -9.53 16.66 -17.12
CA GLY A 150 -10.49 15.78 -16.46
C GLY A 150 -10.78 16.11 -14.99
N ALA A 151 -10.26 17.23 -14.47
CA ALA A 151 -10.59 17.71 -13.14
C ALA A 151 -12.03 18.26 -13.04
N SER A 152 -12.69 17.99 -11.93
CA SER A 152 -13.95 18.63 -11.54
C SER A 152 -13.71 20.09 -11.09
N SER A 153 -14.78 20.85 -10.93
CA SER A 153 -14.74 22.05 -10.10
C SER A 153 -14.45 21.71 -8.64
N ILE A 154 -14.02 22.71 -7.86
CA ILE A 154 -13.98 22.62 -6.41
C ILE A 154 -15.42 22.50 -5.89
N GLU A 155 -15.71 21.40 -5.19
CA GLU A 155 -17.01 21.13 -4.58
C GLU A 155 -16.93 21.19 -3.06
N GLU A 156 -17.94 21.78 -2.42
CA GLU A 156 -18.06 21.76 -0.97
C GLU A 156 -18.63 20.42 -0.50
N MET A 157 -17.97 19.78 0.47
CA MET A 157 -18.38 18.50 1.04
C MET A 157 -19.43 18.70 2.15
N MET A 158 -20.60 19.23 1.79
CA MET A 158 -21.65 19.61 2.75
C MET A 158 -22.10 18.45 3.65
N ASP A 159 -22.21 17.24 3.11
CA ASP A 159 -22.66 16.07 3.86
C ASP A 159 -21.54 15.41 4.68
N ALA A 160 -20.26 15.67 4.35
CA ALA A 160 -19.16 14.91 4.92
C ALA A 160 -18.84 15.38 6.35
N PRO A 161 -18.56 14.46 7.29
CA PRO A 161 -18.12 14.83 8.62
C PRO A 161 -16.90 15.74 8.57
N GLY A 162 -16.99 16.87 9.27
CA GLY A 162 -15.94 17.89 9.30
C GLY A 162 -15.86 18.81 8.08
N GLY A 163 -16.71 18.62 7.07
CA GLY A 163 -16.80 19.47 5.89
C GLY A 163 -15.52 19.53 5.06
N GLY A 164 -15.29 20.68 4.43
CA GLY A 164 -14.14 20.95 3.57
C GLY A 164 -14.52 21.00 2.09
N TYR A 165 -13.50 21.07 1.24
CA TYR A 165 -13.64 21.15 -0.22
C TYR A 165 -12.91 20.00 -0.89
N ILE A 166 -13.41 19.55 -2.03
CA ILE A 166 -12.85 18.42 -2.78
C ILE A 166 -12.80 18.72 -4.29
N VAL A 167 -11.77 18.20 -4.96
CA VAL A 167 -11.64 18.15 -6.42
C VAL A 167 -11.36 16.69 -6.80
N THR A 168 -12.05 16.17 -7.80
CA THR A 168 -11.75 14.85 -8.39
C THR A 168 -11.08 15.05 -9.73
N ILE A 169 -9.99 14.32 -9.98
CA ILE A 169 -9.23 14.36 -11.24
C ILE A 169 -9.18 12.93 -11.78
N GLN A 170 -9.19 12.79 -13.10
CA GLN A 170 -8.96 11.51 -13.76
C GLN A 170 -7.48 11.40 -14.15
N ASP A 171 -6.84 10.31 -13.74
CA ASP A 171 -5.50 10.01 -14.24
C ASP A 171 -5.55 9.55 -15.72
N PRO A 172 -4.41 9.37 -16.40
CA PRO A 172 -4.37 8.94 -17.80
C PRO A 172 -5.15 7.66 -18.14
N GLU A 173 -5.38 6.76 -17.19
CA GLU A 173 -6.19 5.55 -17.39
C GLU A 173 -7.65 5.71 -16.92
N GLY A 174 -8.03 6.91 -16.48
CA GLY A 174 -9.38 7.21 -16.03
C GLY A 174 -9.67 6.77 -14.60
N PHE A 175 -8.64 6.55 -13.77
CA PHE A 175 -8.86 6.36 -12.35
C PHE A 175 -9.12 7.71 -11.68
N PRO A 176 -10.18 7.80 -10.84
CA PRO A 176 -10.39 8.99 -10.03
C PRO A 176 -9.32 9.09 -8.94
N ILE A 177 -8.72 10.26 -8.81
CA ILE A 177 -7.98 10.71 -7.61
C ILE A 177 -8.72 11.92 -7.04
N ASN A 178 -8.86 11.97 -5.72
CA ASN A 178 -9.52 13.09 -5.06
C ASN A 178 -8.50 13.87 -4.23
N LEU A 179 -8.65 15.18 -4.22
CA LEU A 179 -7.85 16.10 -3.42
C LEU A 179 -8.79 16.93 -2.56
N MET A 180 -8.48 17.05 -1.27
CA MET A 180 -9.31 17.78 -0.34
C MET A 180 -8.53 18.79 0.50
N HIS A 181 -9.21 19.84 0.94
CA HIS A 181 -8.66 20.83 1.87
C HIS A 181 -9.76 21.36 2.81
N GLY A 182 -9.37 21.79 4.01
CA GLY A 182 -10.27 22.49 4.95
C GLY A 182 -11.21 21.59 5.75
N GLN A 183 -11.03 20.26 5.73
CA GLN A 183 -11.77 19.37 6.62
C GLN A 183 -11.32 19.57 8.07
N THR A 184 -12.26 19.80 8.98
CA THR A 184 -11.96 19.92 10.41
C THR A 184 -11.65 18.55 11.02
N LEU A 185 -10.57 18.45 11.78
CA LEU A 185 -10.20 17.21 12.49
C LEU A 185 -11.17 16.93 13.65
N ARG A 186 -11.36 15.65 13.96
CA ARG A 186 -12.11 15.23 15.16
C ARG A 186 -11.19 15.16 16.38
N ARG A 187 -11.79 15.15 17.57
CA ARG A 187 -11.08 14.78 18.79
C ARG A 187 -10.66 13.31 18.68
N LYS A 188 -9.37 13.03 18.84
CA LYS A 188 -8.86 11.65 18.87
C LYS A 188 -9.49 10.85 20.01
N ASP A 189 -9.68 9.56 19.75
CA ASP A 189 -9.99 8.60 20.80
C ASP A 189 -8.72 8.36 21.66
N GLU A 190 -8.87 7.69 22.80
CA GLU A 190 -7.69 7.29 23.59
C GLU A 190 -6.88 6.26 22.80
N PHE A 191 -5.61 6.57 22.52
CA PHE A 191 -4.76 5.66 21.77
C PHE A 191 -4.45 4.42 22.60
N PRO A 192 -4.44 3.22 21.98
CA PRO A 192 -4.04 2.03 22.69
C PRO A 192 -2.62 2.20 23.26
N PRO A 193 -2.35 1.72 24.49
CA PRO A 193 -1.02 1.83 25.07
C PRO A 193 -0.02 0.99 24.27
N LYS A 194 1.21 1.48 24.10
CA LYS A 194 2.29 0.72 23.45
C LYS A 194 2.51 -0.61 24.17
N ILE A 195 2.59 -1.70 23.40
CA ILE A 195 2.95 -3.01 23.93
C ILE A 195 4.43 -3.01 24.31
N ILE A 196 4.70 -3.42 25.55
CA ILE A 196 6.06 -3.57 26.04
C ILE A 196 6.51 -5.01 25.74
N LEU A 197 7.53 -5.14 24.91
CA LEU A 197 8.16 -6.42 24.61
C LEU A 197 9.29 -6.69 25.59
N ASN A 198 9.53 -7.97 25.88
CA ASN A 198 10.68 -8.43 26.65
C ASN A 198 11.56 -9.22 25.68
N ASP A 199 12.87 -8.99 25.69
CA ASP A 199 13.86 -9.86 25.01
C ASP A 199 14.64 -10.72 26.03
N GLU A 200 15.70 -11.40 25.59
CA GLU A 200 16.51 -12.27 26.44
C GLU A 200 17.25 -11.52 27.56
N THR A 201 17.55 -10.24 27.37
CA THR A 201 18.30 -9.38 28.30
C THR A 201 17.47 -8.26 28.93
N ASP A 202 16.61 -7.59 28.17
CA ASP A 202 15.75 -6.51 28.65
C ASP A 202 14.34 -7.05 28.92
N LYS A 203 13.97 -7.09 30.21
CA LYS A 203 12.68 -7.62 30.69
C LYS A 203 11.94 -6.63 31.57
N PRO A 204 11.54 -5.46 31.04
CA PRO A 204 10.94 -4.39 31.82
C PRO A 204 9.55 -4.75 32.40
N ARG A 205 8.87 -5.78 31.86
CA ARG A 205 7.58 -6.24 32.37
C ARG A 205 7.68 -7.07 33.66
N VAL A 206 7.97 -6.43 34.80
CA VAL A 206 7.94 -7.07 36.13
C VAL A 206 6.52 -7.05 36.70
N ARG A 207 5.93 -8.23 36.92
CA ARG A 207 4.53 -8.41 37.38
C ARG A 207 3.49 -7.68 36.51
N LYS A 208 3.85 -7.43 35.24
CA LYS A 208 2.99 -6.86 34.20
C LYS A 208 2.86 -7.88 33.07
N PHE A 209 1.65 -8.11 32.59
CA PHE A 209 1.38 -9.13 31.59
C PHE A 209 0.67 -8.50 30.40
N ASN A 210 1.12 -8.84 29.19
CA ASN A 210 0.36 -8.50 27.98
C ASN A 210 -0.90 -9.38 27.99
N ARG A 211 -2.06 -8.73 27.85
CA ARG A 211 -3.39 -9.33 27.83
C ARG A 211 -4.17 -8.60 26.76
N PHE A 212 -4.87 -9.37 25.94
CA PHE A 212 -5.63 -8.85 24.82
C PHE A 212 -7.07 -9.35 24.90
N THR A 213 -7.99 -8.54 24.39
CA THR A 213 -9.40 -8.93 24.24
C THR A 213 -9.61 -9.33 22.78
N PRO A 214 -10.06 -10.56 22.49
CA PRO A 214 -10.36 -10.98 21.12
C PRO A 214 -11.43 -10.09 20.49
N GLY A 215 -11.25 -9.71 19.22
CA GLY A 215 -12.17 -8.85 18.49
C GLY A 215 -11.55 -8.30 17.19
N PRO A 216 -12.26 -7.41 16.49
CA PRO A 216 -11.73 -6.67 15.35
C PRO A 216 -10.42 -5.94 15.69
N ALA A 217 -9.46 -5.93 14.77
CA ALA A 217 -8.26 -5.10 14.89
C ALA A 217 -8.65 -3.64 14.62
N ALA A 218 -8.64 -2.80 15.67
CA ALA A 218 -9.06 -1.41 15.53
C ALA A 218 -8.16 -0.66 14.53
N VAL A 219 -8.79 -0.05 13.53
CA VAL A 219 -8.09 0.74 12.50
C VAL A 219 -7.67 2.10 13.06
N HIS A 220 -6.42 2.50 12.80
CA HIS A 220 -5.87 3.81 13.13
C HIS A 220 -6.17 4.84 12.03
N LYS A 221 -5.53 4.65 10.87
CA LYS A 221 -5.59 5.51 9.67
C LYS A 221 -5.54 4.68 8.39
N LEU A 222 -5.87 5.30 7.27
CA LEU A 222 -5.51 4.78 5.94
C LEU A 222 -4.01 5.03 5.71
N GLY A 223 -3.27 4.00 5.32
CA GLY A 223 -1.84 4.10 5.01
C GLY A 223 -1.60 4.33 3.54
N HIS A 224 -2.05 3.37 2.72
CA HIS A 224 -1.84 3.41 1.27
C HIS A 224 -2.99 2.81 0.47
N TYR A 225 -2.97 3.08 -0.84
CA TYR A 225 -3.69 2.27 -1.82
C TYR A 225 -2.80 2.06 -3.05
N GLY A 226 -3.17 1.13 -3.92
CA GLY A 226 -2.47 1.01 -5.19
C GLY A 226 -3.29 0.49 -6.33
N LEU A 227 -2.69 0.59 -7.51
CA LEU A 227 -3.32 0.38 -8.79
C LEU A 227 -2.56 -0.64 -9.64
N CYS A 228 -3.31 -1.48 -10.34
CA CYS A 228 -2.85 -2.21 -11.51
C CYS A 228 -3.10 -1.32 -12.73
N VAL A 229 -2.06 -1.08 -13.55
CA VAL A 229 -2.08 -0.13 -14.66
C VAL A 229 -1.51 -0.74 -15.94
N GLN A 230 -2.01 -0.36 -17.11
CA GLN A 230 -1.52 -0.86 -18.39
C GLN A 230 -0.30 -0.08 -18.90
N ASN A 231 -0.30 1.25 -18.75
CA ASN A 231 0.77 2.15 -19.17
C ASN A 231 1.52 2.73 -17.96
N PHE A 232 2.32 1.88 -17.32
CA PHE A 232 3.10 2.23 -16.12
C PHE A 232 3.96 3.50 -16.27
N GLU A 233 4.62 3.70 -17.41
CA GLU A 233 5.51 4.85 -17.62
C GLU A 233 4.74 6.17 -17.71
N GLU A 234 3.59 6.17 -18.38
CA GLU A 234 2.73 7.35 -18.47
C GLU A 234 2.12 7.69 -17.12
N GLN A 235 1.62 6.70 -16.39
CA GLN A 235 1.10 6.85 -15.03
C GLN A 235 2.19 7.40 -14.10
N LEU A 236 3.40 6.84 -14.13
CA LEU A 236 4.51 7.26 -13.27
C LEU A 236 4.84 8.73 -13.48
N LYS A 237 4.99 9.14 -14.75
CA LYS A 237 5.23 10.54 -15.10
C LYS A 237 4.10 11.44 -14.64
N TRP A 238 2.84 11.02 -14.83
CA TRP A 238 1.69 11.83 -14.44
C TRP A 238 1.62 12.02 -12.93
N TYR A 239 1.67 10.96 -12.12
CA TYR A 239 1.59 11.06 -10.67
C TYR A 239 2.77 11.87 -10.09
N THR A 240 4.00 11.60 -10.54
CA THR A 240 5.20 12.24 -9.96
C THR A 240 5.44 13.67 -10.46
N ARG A 241 4.89 14.08 -11.61
CA ARG A 241 4.99 15.47 -12.07
C ARG A 241 3.89 16.36 -11.52
N ASN A 242 2.70 15.82 -11.29
CA ASN A 242 1.57 16.60 -10.79
C ASN A 242 1.53 16.67 -9.27
N PHE A 243 2.03 15.65 -8.57
CA PHE A 243 2.01 15.56 -7.12
C PHE A 243 3.41 15.35 -6.57
N ASN A 244 3.65 15.79 -5.34
CA ASN A 244 4.87 15.48 -4.59
C ASN A 244 4.94 14.01 -4.13
N LEU A 245 4.47 13.07 -4.95
CA LEU A 245 4.74 11.65 -4.76
C LEU A 245 6.16 11.35 -5.27
N ALA A 246 6.95 10.72 -4.42
CA ALA A 246 8.34 10.36 -4.69
C ALA A 246 8.51 8.85 -4.56
N PRO A 247 9.18 8.18 -5.51
CA PRO A 247 9.51 6.77 -5.37
C PRO A 247 10.39 6.52 -4.15
N THR A 248 10.05 5.48 -3.38
CA THR A 248 10.94 4.86 -2.40
C THR A 248 11.62 3.67 -3.06
N ASP A 249 10.83 2.81 -3.72
CA ASP A 249 11.33 1.63 -4.42
C ASP A 249 10.68 1.48 -5.79
N PHE A 250 11.47 0.98 -6.73
CA PHE A 250 11.02 0.39 -7.97
C PHE A 250 11.22 -1.11 -7.93
N LEU A 251 10.29 -1.83 -8.56
CA LEU A 251 10.50 -3.22 -8.95
C LEU A 251 10.67 -3.31 -10.46
N PHE A 252 11.68 -4.07 -10.91
CA PHE A 252 11.99 -4.23 -12.33
C PHE A 252 11.98 -5.69 -12.77
N VAL A 253 11.73 -5.92 -14.05
CA VAL A 253 11.97 -7.22 -14.72
C VAL A 253 13.20 -7.14 -15.61
N THR A 254 13.90 -8.27 -15.77
CA THR A 254 14.97 -8.39 -16.76
C THR A 254 14.37 -8.79 -18.11
N LEU A 255 14.66 -8.03 -19.15
CA LEU A 255 14.21 -8.34 -20.51
C LEU A 255 15.18 -9.32 -21.19
N PRO A 256 14.68 -10.27 -22.00
CA PRO A 256 15.55 -11.10 -22.83
C PRO A 256 16.34 -10.23 -23.81
N LYS A 257 17.61 -10.59 -24.05
CA LYS A 257 18.45 -9.89 -25.04
C LYS A 257 17.78 -9.94 -26.41
N PRO A 258 17.71 -8.83 -27.17
CA PRO A 258 17.56 -8.93 -28.62
C PRO A 258 18.76 -9.75 -29.15
N ASN A 259 18.53 -10.65 -30.11
CA ASN A 259 19.58 -11.44 -30.77
C ASN A 259 20.61 -10.52 -31.45
N ILE A 260 21.59 -10.03 -30.70
CA ILE A 260 22.74 -9.30 -31.21
C ILE A 260 23.97 -10.04 -30.70
N ASP A 261 24.79 -10.48 -31.66
CA ASP A 261 25.99 -11.26 -31.43
C ASP A 261 26.91 -10.59 -30.42
N GLN A 262 27.49 -11.43 -29.57
CA GLN A 262 28.33 -11.06 -28.45
C GLN A 262 29.51 -10.21 -28.90
N GLN A 263 29.53 -8.94 -28.45
CA GLN A 263 30.76 -8.22 -28.16
C GLN A 263 30.48 -7.16 -27.09
N ASP A 264 31.32 -7.20 -26.06
CA ASP A 264 31.55 -6.19 -25.01
C ASP A 264 30.47 -5.94 -23.95
N GLY A 265 30.52 -6.71 -22.84
CA GLY A 265 30.24 -6.20 -21.48
C GLY A 265 28.88 -5.52 -21.19
N VAL A 266 27.85 -5.76 -22.01
CA VAL A 266 26.62 -4.94 -22.04
C VAL A 266 25.68 -5.19 -20.85
N GLN A 267 25.23 -4.10 -20.21
CA GLN A 267 24.16 -4.02 -19.21
C GLN A 267 22.94 -4.88 -19.58
N ARG A 268 22.41 -5.63 -18.60
CA ARG A 268 21.10 -6.29 -18.73
C ARG A 268 20.05 -5.20 -18.94
N LEU A 269 19.25 -5.32 -20.00
CA LEU A 269 18.10 -4.44 -20.20
C LEU A 269 17.06 -4.75 -19.13
N THR A 270 16.80 -3.80 -18.24
CA THR A 270 15.76 -3.87 -17.22
C THR A 270 14.59 -2.99 -17.61
N LYS A 271 13.40 -3.31 -17.10
CA LYS A 271 12.20 -2.48 -17.23
C LYS A 271 11.50 -2.40 -15.89
N ASP A 272 11.27 -1.18 -15.41
CA ASP A 272 10.48 -0.93 -14.21
C ASP A 272 9.01 -1.34 -14.46
N VAL A 273 8.46 -2.08 -13.51
CA VAL A 273 7.10 -2.64 -13.56
C VAL A 273 6.29 -2.35 -12.31
N ALA A 274 6.89 -1.88 -11.22
CA ALA A 274 6.15 -1.36 -10.08
C ALA A 274 6.90 -0.22 -9.40
N VAL A 275 6.15 0.64 -8.70
CA VAL A 275 6.69 1.71 -7.85
C VAL A 275 5.93 1.76 -6.55
N PHE A 276 6.65 1.96 -5.45
CA PHE A 276 6.11 2.30 -4.14
C PHE A 276 6.54 3.74 -3.83
N ALA A 277 5.59 4.63 -3.56
CA ALA A 277 5.84 6.06 -3.46
C ALA A 277 5.31 6.65 -2.15
N HIS A 278 6.17 7.43 -1.48
CA HIS A 278 5.81 8.26 -0.34
C HIS A 278 5.40 9.67 -0.78
N ILE A 279 4.81 10.44 0.14
CA ILE A 279 4.59 11.88 -0.06
C ILE A 279 5.84 12.61 0.39
N ASP A 280 6.52 13.29 -0.52
CA ASP A 280 7.73 14.04 -0.24
C ASP A 280 7.43 15.34 0.53
N ARG A 281 7.64 15.28 1.84
CA ARG A 281 7.50 16.37 2.82
C ARG A 281 8.85 16.96 3.25
N GLY A 282 9.92 16.71 2.51
CA GLY A 282 11.26 17.12 2.89
C GLY A 282 11.80 16.29 4.06
N ALA A 283 12.27 16.94 5.12
CA ALA A 283 12.85 16.28 6.29
C ALA A 283 11.81 15.71 7.28
N GLU A 284 10.51 15.98 7.05
CA GLU A 284 9.44 15.39 7.85
C GLU A 284 9.32 13.89 7.56
N PRO A 285 9.44 13.00 8.56
CA PRO A 285 9.27 11.57 8.36
C PRO A 285 7.85 11.22 7.93
N VAL A 286 7.74 10.43 6.86
CA VAL A 286 6.47 9.98 6.28
C VAL A 286 6.45 8.46 6.12
N ASP A 287 5.26 7.87 5.99
CA ASP A 287 5.13 6.44 5.68
C ASP A 287 5.95 6.10 4.42
N HIS A 288 6.66 4.97 4.46
CA HIS A 288 7.47 4.45 3.35
C HIS A 288 6.77 4.51 1.99
N HIS A 289 5.46 4.26 1.97
CA HIS A 289 4.63 4.55 0.83
C HIS A 289 3.20 4.85 1.25
N THR A 290 2.52 5.68 0.47
CA THR A 290 1.08 5.93 0.58
C THR A 290 0.35 5.62 -0.74
N PHE A 291 1.13 5.45 -1.81
CA PHE A 291 0.62 5.08 -3.12
C PHE A 291 1.59 4.09 -3.75
N PHE A 292 1.05 3.07 -4.41
CA PHE A 292 1.86 2.20 -5.27
C PHE A 292 1.11 1.89 -6.56
N MET A 293 1.84 1.46 -7.57
CA MET A 293 1.21 0.90 -8.76
C MET A 293 2.12 -0.13 -9.43
N SER A 294 1.51 -1.05 -10.14
CA SER A 294 2.20 -2.10 -10.89
C SER A 294 1.62 -2.29 -12.28
N ALA A 295 2.49 -2.55 -13.25
CA ALA A 295 2.12 -2.88 -14.61
C ALA A 295 1.30 -4.18 -14.65
N ASN A 296 0.17 -4.17 -15.32
CA ASN A 296 -0.76 -5.30 -15.42
C ASN A 296 -1.49 -5.28 -16.77
N PRO A 297 -1.91 -6.44 -17.33
CA PRO A 297 -2.75 -6.48 -18.53
C PRO A 297 -4.09 -5.74 -18.43
N THR A 298 -4.61 -5.51 -17.22
CA THR A 298 -5.84 -4.76 -16.97
C THR A 298 -5.64 -3.63 -15.99
N SER A 299 -6.49 -2.61 -16.10
CA SER A 299 -6.51 -1.45 -15.21
C SER A 299 -7.55 -1.67 -14.11
N HIS A 300 -7.11 -1.81 -12.86
CA HIS A 300 -7.99 -1.91 -11.69
C HIS A 300 -7.31 -1.43 -10.41
N VAL A 301 -8.10 -1.13 -9.38
CA VAL A 301 -7.55 -0.93 -8.03
C VAL A 301 -7.02 -2.26 -7.50
N HIS A 302 -5.79 -2.25 -6.98
CA HIS A 302 -5.18 -3.43 -6.39
C HIS A 302 -5.72 -3.64 -4.97
N HIS A 303 -5.44 -2.71 -4.04
CA HIS A 303 -5.96 -2.74 -2.68
C HIS A 303 -5.90 -1.36 -2.01
N CYS A 304 -6.54 -1.25 -0.85
CA CYS A 304 -6.32 -0.17 0.12
C CYS A 304 -5.94 -0.75 1.48
N SER A 305 -5.16 -0.02 2.26
CA SER A 305 -4.48 -0.55 3.43
C SER A 305 -4.61 0.34 4.65
N PHE A 306 -4.89 -0.28 5.80
CA PHE A 306 -5.24 0.41 7.02
C PHE A 306 -4.31 0.01 8.17
N GLU A 307 -3.73 1.01 8.81
CA GLU A 307 -2.80 0.81 9.91
C GLU A 307 -3.55 0.32 11.15
N VAL A 308 -3.01 -0.67 11.84
CA VAL A 308 -3.47 -1.14 13.15
C VAL A 308 -2.34 -1.05 14.17
N HIS A 309 -2.69 -1.08 15.46
CA HIS A 309 -1.80 -0.68 16.55
C HIS A 309 -0.50 -1.51 16.67
N ASP A 310 -0.58 -2.83 16.57
CA ASP A 310 0.57 -3.73 16.70
C ASP A 310 0.28 -5.12 16.09
N TYR A 311 1.33 -5.94 16.05
CA TYR A 311 1.29 -7.30 15.54
C TYR A 311 0.29 -8.23 16.27
N ASP A 312 0.21 -8.16 17.60
CA ASP A 312 -0.69 -9.01 18.37
C ASP A 312 -2.16 -8.65 18.06
N THR A 313 -2.45 -7.36 17.95
CA THR A 313 -3.77 -6.82 17.57
C THR A 313 -4.15 -7.24 16.16
N GLN A 314 -3.23 -7.13 15.19
CA GLN A 314 -3.46 -7.59 13.82
C GLN A 314 -3.72 -9.10 13.78
N HIS A 315 -2.96 -9.89 14.54
CA HIS A 315 -3.15 -11.34 14.60
C HIS A 315 -4.52 -11.73 15.19
N LEU A 316 -4.98 -11.01 16.20
CA LEU A 316 -6.32 -11.21 16.75
C LEU A 316 -7.42 -10.79 15.75
N GLY A 317 -7.20 -9.70 15.01
CA GLY A 317 -8.08 -9.29 13.91
C GLY A 317 -8.19 -10.34 12.81
N HIS A 318 -7.07 -10.93 12.39
CA HIS A 318 -7.06 -12.05 11.45
C HIS A 318 -7.91 -13.23 11.94
N GLN A 319 -7.72 -13.64 13.21
CA GLN A 319 -8.52 -14.71 13.80
C GLN A 319 -10.00 -14.35 13.90
N TRP A 320 -10.32 -13.08 14.18
CA TRP A 320 -11.69 -12.58 14.21
C TRP A 320 -12.35 -12.69 12.84
N LEU A 321 -11.72 -12.13 11.80
CA LEU A 321 -12.24 -12.16 10.43
C LEU A 321 -12.40 -13.59 9.91
N ALA A 322 -11.44 -14.48 10.20
CA ALA A 322 -11.54 -15.90 9.87
C ALA A 322 -12.75 -16.58 10.55
N ARG A 323 -13.04 -16.26 11.82
CA ARG A 323 -14.20 -16.79 12.55
C ARG A 323 -15.54 -16.27 12.03
N GLN A 324 -15.57 -15.03 11.54
CA GLN A 324 -16.75 -14.48 10.85
C GLN A 324 -16.97 -15.10 9.46
N GLY A 325 -15.99 -15.87 8.95
CA GLY A 325 -16.10 -16.56 7.66
C GLY A 325 -15.76 -15.67 6.47
N TYR A 326 -15.02 -14.57 6.67
CA TYR A 326 -14.50 -13.78 5.55
C TYR A 326 -13.38 -14.50 4.80
N ASN A 327 -13.12 -14.04 3.58
CA ASN A 327 -12.16 -14.69 2.69
C ASN A 327 -10.80 -14.00 2.81
N ASN A 328 -9.82 -14.70 3.39
CA ASN A 328 -8.42 -14.26 3.38
C ASN A 328 -7.85 -14.33 1.96
N VAL A 329 -7.07 -13.32 1.59
CA VAL A 329 -6.32 -13.27 0.33
C VAL A 329 -4.92 -13.77 0.57
N TRP A 330 -4.19 -13.11 1.46
CA TRP A 330 -2.80 -13.40 1.76
C TRP A 330 -2.42 -12.85 3.13
N GLY A 331 -1.69 -13.62 3.91
CA GLY A 331 -1.22 -13.19 5.23
C GLY A 331 -1.58 -14.17 6.35
N ILE A 332 -1.11 -13.94 7.56
CA ILE A 332 -0.24 -12.83 7.96
C ILE A 332 1.20 -13.05 7.46
N GLY A 333 1.85 -11.98 7.02
CA GLY A 333 3.27 -11.99 6.66
C GLY A 333 3.95 -10.66 6.96
N ARG A 334 5.22 -10.53 6.55
CA ARG A 334 5.98 -9.29 6.59
C ARG A 334 6.57 -8.98 5.24
N HIS A 335 6.33 -7.77 4.75
CA HIS A 335 6.88 -7.27 3.50
C HIS A 335 8.39 -7.02 3.58
N ILE A 336 9.06 -7.17 2.45
CA ILE A 336 10.43 -6.66 2.28
C ILE A 336 10.39 -5.14 2.17
N LEU A 337 9.47 -4.61 1.37
CA LEU A 337 9.31 -3.17 1.14
C LEU A 337 8.55 -2.53 2.31
N GLY A 338 9.14 -1.52 2.93
CA GLY A 338 8.58 -0.80 4.09
C GLY A 338 8.37 -1.62 5.35
N SER A 339 8.88 -2.86 5.39
CA SER A 339 8.84 -3.79 6.53
C SER A 339 7.47 -4.09 7.13
N GLN A 340 6.37 -3.66 6.48
CA GLN A 340 5.01 -3.76 7.01
C GLN A 340 4.60 -5.22 7.26
N ILE A 341 3.98 -5.49 8.39
CA ILE A 341 3.27 -6.74 8.64
C ILE A 341 1.93 -6.64 7.93
N PHE A 342 1.62 -7.53 7.00
CA PHE A 342 0.40 -7.46 6.19
C PHE A 342 -0.61 -8.56 6.53
N ASP A 343 -1.90 -8.26 6.32
CA ASP A 343 -3.01 -9.22 6.31
C ASP A 343 -4.12 -8.77 5.36
N TYR A 344 -4.26 -9.45 4.22
CA TYR A 344 -5.16 -9.09 3.12
C TYR A 344 -6.45 -9.90 3.14
N TRP A 345 -7.58 -9.23 2.89
CA TRP A 345 -8.92 -9.79 2.86
C TRP A 345 -9.71 -9.30 1.65
N TRP A 346 -10.62 -10.14 1.15
CA TRP A 346 -11.65 -9.68 0.22
C TRP A 346 -12.81 -9.07 1.01
N ASP A 347 -13.19 -7.85 0.66
CA ASP A 347 -14.44 -7.28 1.15
C ASP A 347 -15.67 -7.93 0.48
N THR A 348 -16.86 -7.52 0.88
CA THR A 348 -18.13 -8.10 0.41
C THR A 348 -18.45 -7.83 -1.06
N ALA A 349 -17.73 -6.92 -1.71
CA ALA A 349 -17.86 -6.60 -3.12
C ALA A 349 -16.63 -7.08 -3.95
N GLY A 350 -15.66 -7.76 -3.31
CA GLY A 350 -14.44 -8.22 -3.94
C GLY A 350 -13.38 -7.12 -4.16
N ASN A 351 -13.38 -6.04 -3.36
CA ASN A 351 -12.18 -5.21 -3.22
C ASN A 351 -11.23 -5.88 -2.24
N MET A 352 -9.93 -5.83 -2.54
CA MET A 352 -8.91 -6.24 -1.60
C MET A 352 -8.67 -5.12 -0.59
N ILE A 353 -8.63 -5.47 0.68
CA ILE A 353 -8.34 -4.56 1.79
C ILE A 353 -7.28 -5.19 2.69
N GLU A 354 -6.40 -4.37 3.23
CA GLU A 354 -5.25 -4.80 4.01
C GLU A 354 -5.29 -4.20 5.41
N HIS A 355 -5.00 -5.00 6.43
CA HIS A 355 -4.45 -4.50 7.69
C HIS A 355 -2.94 -4.50 7.60
N TYR A 356 -2.32 -3.40 8.03
CA TYR A 356 -0.88 -3.36 8.22
C TYR A 356 -0.47 -2.82 9.59
N ALA A 357 0.72 -3.22 10.05
CA ALA A 357 1.38 -2.66 11.23
C ALA A 357 2.90 -2.61 11.00
N ASP A 358 3.61 -1.87 11.84
CA ASP A 358 5.08 -1.88 11.89
C ASP A 358 5.76 -1.49 10.56
N GLY A 359 5.27 -0.39 9.96
CA GLY A 359 5.83 0.17 8.72
C GLY A 359 6.99 1.14 8.97
N ASP A 360 7.94 1.17 8.04
CA ASP A 360 9.09 2.08 8.09
C ASP A 360 8.69 3.52 7.72
N LEU A 361 9.46 4.48 8.24
CA LEU A 361 9.35 5.90 7.88
C LEU A 361 10.54 6.33 7.03
N VAL A 362 10.28 7.16 6.03
CA VAL A 362 11.27 7.68 5.09
C VAL A 362 11.25 9.21 5.06
N THR A 363 12.31 9.79 4.50
CA THR A 363 12.50 11.25 4.38
C THR A 363 13.11 11.60 3.02
N MET A 364 13.32 12.88 2.74
CA MET A 364 14.04 13.31 1.53
C MET A 364 15.49 12.80 1.43
N GLU A 365 16.07 12.34 2.53
CA GLU A 365 17.39 11.71 2.57
C GLU A 365 17.37 10.23 2.16
N THR A 366 16.21 9.59 2.16
CA THR A 366 16.07 8.18 1.75
C THR A 366 16.31 8.04 0.25
N PRO A 367 17.21 7.14 -0.20
CA PRO A 367 17.48 6.94 -1.62
C PRO A 367 16.32 6.21 -2.32
N VAL A 368 16.22 6.38 -3.63
CA VAL A 368 15.37 5.54 -4.48
C VAL A 368 16.10 4.23 -4.74
N THR A 369 15.39 3.10 -4.66
CA THR A 369 16.02 1.78 -4.77
C THR A 369 15.37 0.92 -5.85
N TRP A 370 16.11 -0.07 -6.36
CA TRP A 370 15.61 -1.02 -7.37
C TRP A 370 15.72 -2.46 -6.88
N GLY A 371 14.59 -3.15 -6.91
CA GLY A 371 14.47 -4.58 -6.60
C GLY A 371 14.00 -5.40 -7.79
N LEU A 372 14.38 -6.67 -7.85
CA LEU A 372 13.82 -7.58 -8.86
C LEU A 372 12.34 -7.85 -8.55
N ALA A 373 11.47 -7.72 -9.54
CA ALA A 373 10.07 -8.10 -9.42
C ALA A 373 9.93 -9.64 -9.35
N GLY A 374 9.16 -10.13 -8.38
CA GLY A 374 8.82 -11.54 -8.24
C GLY A 374 8.14 -11.85 -6.92
N ASN A 375 7.46 -12.99 -6.81
CA ASN A 375 6.79 -13.41 -5.57
C ASN A 375 7.74 -13.46 -4.37
N GLU A 376 9.01 -13.78 -4.63
CA GLU A 376 10.14 -13.82 -3.70
C GLU A 376 10.44 -12.48 -3.04
N SER A 377 10.26 -11.39 -3.78
CA SER A 377 10.70 -10.05 -3.38
C SER A 377 9.63 -9.28 -2.62
N LEU A 378 8.46 -9.88 -2.40
CA LEU A 378 7.36 -9.22 -1.70
C LEU A 378 7.37 -9.44 -0.20
N ALA A 379 7.87 -10.57 0.31
CA ALA A 379 7.76 -10.91 1.72
C ALA A 379 9.02 -11.57 2.31
N ILE A 380 9.42 -11.10 3.50
CA ILE A 380 10.47 -11.69 4.33
C ILE A 380 9.99 -13.04 4.87
N TRP A 381 8.74 -13.09 5.34
CA TRP A 381 8.08 -14.31 5.81
C TRP A 381 6.57 -14.20 5.64
N GLY A 382 5.88 -15.34 5.61
CA GLY A 382 4.43 -15.44 5.45
C GLY A 382 4.02 -16.64 4.61
N PRO A 383 2.72 -16.88 4.40
CA PRO A 383 2.23 -17.91 3.48
C PRO A 383 2.64 -17.62 2.03
N LYS A 384 2.69 -18.65 1.17
CA LYS A 384 3.04 -18.49 -0.25
C LYS A 384 2.14 -17.44 -0.90
N VAL A 385 2.72 -16.51 -1.67
CA VAL A 385 1.98 -15.51 -2.44
C VAL A 385 1.01 -16.25 -3.38
N PRO A 386 -0.31 -16.00 -3.29
CA PRO A 386 -1.27 -16.55 -4.24
C PRO A 386 -1.04 -15.98 -5.64
N GLU A 387 -1.22 -16.79 -6.69
CA GLU A 387 -1.06 -16.32 -8.07
C GLU A 387 -2.04 -15.18 -8.42
N SER A 388 -3.21 -15.16 -7.80
CA SER A 388 -4.23 -14.12 -7.97
C SER A 388 -3.89 -12.80 -7.27
N PHE A 389 -2.85 -12.75 -6.43
CA PHE A 389 -2.53 -11.54 -5.66
C PHE A 389 -2.01 -10.42 -6.57
N LEU A 390 -1.22 -10.75 -7.60
CA LEU A 390 -0.61 -9.80 -8.53
C LEU A 390 -1.42 -9.64 -9.84
N GLN A 391 -2.61 -10.25 -9.93
CA GLN A 391 -3.43 -10.27 -11.13
C GLN A 391 -4.40 -9.11 -11.22
#